data_AF-A0A179I8Q1-F1
#
_entry.id   AF-A0A179I8Q1-F1
#
_cell.length_a   1.000
_cell.length_b   1.000
_cell.length_c   1.000
_cell.angle_alpha   90.00
_cell.angle_beta   90.00
_cell.angle_gamma   90.00
#
_symmetry.space_group_name_H-M   'P 1'
#
loop_
_entity.id
_entity.type
_entity.pdbx_description
1 polymer ?
#
loop_
_entity_poly.entity_id
_entity_poly.type
_entity_poly.pdbx_seq_one_letter_code
_entity_poly.pdbx_strand_id
1 'polypeptide(L)'
;MFTTLPQTNHDASDPLFQRTLVNVIRKSPHLFTDENGVSPRPEASKEWSGLPVLFDEVFTGLYRLGRFTPTTMASEDIFNVFRSPEKVDALLHGHSYTAHPIGCQVGIESLKAMQRMDRRGEWDWAKNQGWVAGSSTTSSSSGGDEVWSVWPLELVESLSRMERRVAGVWALGSVLAVHLKDEAGAGYSSNAALGLRGALARGEAGGSNGPWNIHSRVLGNVIYLMAGQTTTQEGVRQLSKMLVNSLR
;
A
#
# COMPACT_ATOMS: atom_id res chain seq x y z
N MET A 1 19.46 -28.95 14.59
CA MET A 1 20.38 -27.92 14.06
C MET A 1 19.54 -26.73 13.61
N PHE A 2 19.00 -26.00 14.58
CA PHE A 2 18.30 -24.74 14.39
C PHE A 2 19.27 -23.66 14.85
N THR A 3 19.91 -23.01 13.90
CA THR A 3 20.86 -21.93 14.17
C THR A 3 20.31 -20.63 13.60
N THR A 4 20.22 -19.65 14.51
CA THR A 4 20.20 -18.20 14.30
C THR A 4 19.00 -17.62 13.55
N LEU A 5 17.96 -17.25 14.31
CA LEU A 5 17.17 -16.05 14.03
C LEU A 5 17.98 -14.84 14.51
N PRO A 6 18.47 -13.94 13.64
CA PRO A 6 18.93 -12.63 14.05
C PRO A 6 17.70 -11.77 14.37
N GLN A 7 17.85 -10.93 15.38
CA GLN A 7 16.85 -9.97 15.87
C GLN A 7 16.02 -9.36 14.73
N THR A 8 14.74 -9.72 14.69
CA THR A 8 13.78 -9.13 13.77
C THR A 8 13.55 -7.69 14.18
N ASN A 9 13.96 -6.76 13.32
CA ASN A 9 13.45 -5.39 13.34
C ASN A 9 11.92 -5.45 13.40
N HIS A 10 11.37 -5.09 14.56
CA HIS A 10 9.98 -4.68 14.70
C HIS A 10 9.75 -3.57 13.67
N ASP A 11 8.79 -3.74 12.74
CA ASP A 11 8.04 -2.64 12.08
C ASP A 11 7.27 -3.09 10.82
N ALA A 12 7.44 -4.33 10.34
CA ALA A 12 6.58 -4.87 9.29
C ALA A 12 5.45 -5.71 9.92
N SER A 13 4.20 -5.27 9.75
CA SER A 13 3.05 -6.15 9.99
C SER A 13 3.17 -7.38 9.08
N ASP A 14 3.23 -8.57 9.65
CA ASP A 14 3.29 -9.83 8.90
C ASP A 14 1.95 -10.07 8.17
N PRO A 15 1.90 -10.00 6.82
CA PRO A 15 0.66 -10.21 6.07
C PRO A 15 0.08 -11.61 6.24
N LEU A 16 0.92 -12.62 6.52
CA LEU A 16 0.47 -13.98 6.81
C LEU A 16 -0.21 -14.04 8.16
N PHE A 17 0.35 -13.38 9.18
CA PHE A 17 -0.28 -13.25 10.49
C PHE A 17 -1.64 -12.56 10.36
N GLN A 18 -1.71 -11.42 9.67
CA GLN A 18 -2.97 -10.69 9.48
C GLN A 18 -4.01 -11.54 8.74
N ARG A 19 -3.62 -12.21 7.64
CA ARG A 19 -4.51 -13.10 6.88
C ARG A 19 -5.00 -14.27 7.72
N THR A 20 -4.11 -14.87 8.50
CA THR A 20 -4.42 -15.99 9.39
C THR A 20 -5.39 -15.55 10.49
N LEU A 21 -5.14 -14.41 11.13
CA LEU A 21 -6.01 -13.83 12.14
C LEU A 21 -7.42 -13.59 11.59
N VAL A 22 -7.55 -12.96 10.42
CA VAL A 22 -8.84 -12.74 9.75
C VAL A 22 -9.55 -14.07 9.47
N ASN A 23 -8.83 -15.07 8.97
CA ASN A 23 -9.40 -16.39 8.70
C ASN A 23 -9.86 -17.10 9.98
N VAL A 24 -9.10 -17.00 11.07
CA VAL A 24 -9.45 -17.60 12.37
C VAL A 24 -10.70 -16.95 12.95
N ILE A 25 -10.78 -15.61 12.93
CA ILE A 25 -11.95 -14.86 13.38
C ILE A 25 -13.19 -15.31 12.61
N ARG A 26 -13.12 -15.37 11.27
CA ARG A 26 -14.25 -15.76 10.41
C ARG A 26 -14.68 -17.22 10.56
N LYS A 27 -13.77 -18.11 10.97
CA LYS A 27 -14.08 -19.53 11.24
C LYS A 27 -14.62 -19.77 12.64
N SER A 28 -14.42 -18.82 13.57
CA SER A 28 -14.67 -19.02 14.99
C SER A 28 -15.68 -18.02 15.58
N PRO A 29 -16.88 -17.86 15.00
CA PRO A 29 -17.87 -16.90 15.51
C PRO A 29 -18.34 -17.24 16.94
N HIS A 30 -18.31 -18.52 17.31
CA HIS A 30 -18.60 -19.03 18.66
C HIS A 30 -17.72 -18.43 19.77
N LEU A 31 -16.56 -17.84 19.44
CA LEU A 31 -15.70 -17.16 20.43
C LEU A 31 -16.19 -15.75 20.79
N PHE A 32 -17.15 -15.21 20.05
CA PHE A 32 -17.58 -13.81 20.14
C PHE A 32 -19.09 -13.66 20.34
N THR A 33 -19.79 -14.75 20.69
CA THR A 33 -21.23 -14.74 20.93
C THR A 33 -21.57 -15.67 22.10
N ASP A 34 -22.54 -15.24 22.91
CA ASP A 34 -23.11 -16.05 24.00
C ASP A 34 -24.32 -16.89 23.53
N GLU A 35 -24.61 -16.88 22.23
CA GLU A 35 -25.72 -17.64 21.65
C GLU A 35 -25.43 -19.15 21.63
N ASN A 36 -26.29 -19.91 22.32
CA ASN A 36 -26.24 -21.37 22.32
C ASN A 36 -26.51 -21.93 20.92
N GLY A 37 -25.57 -22.71 20.38
CA GLY A 37 -25.70 -23.42 19.09
C GLY A 37 -24.83 -22.89 17.96
N VAL A 38 -24.10 -21.79 18.16
CA VAL A 38 -23.14 -21.29 17.18
C VAL A 38 -21.90 -22.18 17.17
N SER A 39 -21.65 -22.86 16.06
CA SER A 39 -20.53 -23.80 15.89
C SER A 39 -19.40 -23.20 15.01
N PRO A 40 -18.17 -23.71 15.11
CA PRO A 40 -17.08 -23.35 14.18
C PRO A 40 -17.49 -23.61 12.72
N ARG A 41 -17.11 -22.70 11.81
CA ARG A 41 -17.37 -22.86 10.37
C ARG A 41 -16.20 -23.61 9.72
N PRO A 42 -16.47 -24.57 8.81
CA PRO A 42 -15.41 -25.32 8.11
C PRO A 42 -14.60 -24.42 7.16
N GLU A 43 -15.24 -23.42 6.54
CA GLU A 43 -14.60 -22.45 5.66
C GLU A 43 -14.89 -21.00 6.05
N ALA A 44 -14.00 -20.09 5.67
CA ALA A 44 -14.18 -18.66 5.91
C ALA A 44 -15.19 -18.09 4.89
N SER A 45 -16.38 -17.71 5.36
CA SER A 45 -17.38 -17.02 4.53
C SER A 45 -17.03 -15.54 4.32
N LYS A 46 -17.63 -14.92 3.29
CA LYS A 46 -17.66 -13.45 3.15
C LYS A 46 -18.76 -12.79 3.98
N GLU A 47 -19.74 -13.57 4.45
CA GLU A 47 -20.79 -13.12 5.38
C GLU A 47 -20.22 -12.75 6.74
N TRP A 48 -20.73 -11.68 7.33
CA TRP A 48 -20.30 -11.20 8.64
C TRP A 48 -20.61 -12.20 9.75
N SER A 49 -19.62 -12.49 10.60
CA SER A 49 -19.81 -13.22 11.85
C SER A 49 -18.63 -12.97 12.80
N GLY A 50 -18.91 -12.84 14.09
CA GLY A 50 -17.89 -12.56 15.12
C GLY A 50 -17.33 -11.14 15.06
N LEU A 51 -16.01 -11.00 15.18
CA LEU A 51 -15.34 -9.69 15.25
C LEU A 51 -15.30 -9.00 13.85
N PRO A 52 -15.79 -7.74 13.73
CA PRO A 52 -15.66 -6.97 12.50
C PRO A 52 -14.19 -6.76 12.11
N VAL A 53 -13.89 -6.90 10.82
CA VAL A 53 -12.56 -6.63 10.26
C VAL A 53 -12.61 -5.27 9.55
N LEU A 54 -11.81 -4.33 10.02
CA LEU A 54 -11.69 -3.00 9.44
C LEU A 54 -10.41 -2.91 8.61
N PHE A 55 -10.54 -2.52 7.35
CA PHE A 55 -9.41 -2.14 6.50
C PHE A 55 -9.27 -0.62 6.52
N ASP A 56 -8.15 -0.12 7.05
CA ASP A 56 -7.81 1.30 6.96
C ASP A 56 -7.14 1.56 5.60
N GLU A 57 -7.94 2.01 4.64
CA GLU A 57 -7.49 2.27 3.28
C GLU A 57 -7.30 3.77 2.97
N VAL A 58 -7.16 4.60 4.00
CA VAL A 58 -6.89 6.04 3.82
C VAL A 58 -5.59 6.24 3.03
N PHE A 59 -4.59 5.39 3.28
CA PHE A 59 -3.34 5.41 2.53
C PHE A 59 -3.37 4.50 1.29
N THR A 60 -3.84 3.26 1.43
CA THR A 60 -3.69 2.20 0.42
C THR A 60 -4.74 2.22 -0.67
N GLY A 61 -5.83 2.95 -0.47
CA GLY A 61 -6.95 3.04 -1.39
C GLY A 61 -6.60 3.65 -2.75
N LEU A 62 -7.55 3.58 -3.67
CA LEU A 62 -7.51 4.27 -4.96
C LEU A 62 -6.20 4.04 -5.75
N TYR A 63 -5.86 2.78 -6.02
CA TYR A 63 -4.69 2.36 -6.81
C TYR A 63 -3.32 2.68 -6.20
N ARG A 64 -3.23 3.15 -4.94
CA ARG A 64 -1.92 3.40 -4.30
C ARG A 64 -1.02 2.18 -4.36
N LEU A 65 -1.55 1.00 -4.01
CA LEU A 65 -0.83 -0.28 -4.03
C LEU A 65 -1.07 -1.10 -5.31
N GLY A 66 -1.47 -0.44 -6.41
CA GLY A 66 -1.62 -1.08 -7.72
C GLY A 66 -2.96 -1.78 -7.94
N ARG A 67 -3.92 -1.64 -7.01
CA ARG A 67 -5.29 -2.14 -7.13
C ARG A 67 -6.33 -1.13 -6.69
N PHE A 68 -7.51 -1.22 -7.28
CA PHE A 68 -8.64 -0.44 -6.83
C PHE A 68 -9.18 -0.98 -5.50
N THR A 69 -9.14 -0.15 -4.46
CA THR A 69 -9.88 -0.38 -3.23
C THR A 69 -10.53 0.93 -2.75
N PRO A 70 -11.75 0.88 -2.17
CA PRO A 70 -12.54 2.05 -1.81
C PRO A 70 -12.16 2.63 -0.43
N THR A 71 -12.27 3.94 -0.24
CA THR A 71 -11.80 4.60 1.00
C THR A 71 -12.58 4.23 2.27
N THR A 72 -13.92 4.12 2.22
CA THR A 72 -14.74 3.72 3.38
C THR A 72 -16.04 3.08 2.89
N MET A 73 -16.24 1.81 3.20
CA MET A 73 -17.46 1.07 2.91
C MET A 73 -17.79 0.16 4.09
N ALA A 74 -19.07 0.02 4.40
CA ALA A 74 -19.58 -1.00 5.32
C ALA A 74 -20.23 -2.12 4.51
N SER A 75 -20.22 -3.34 5.03
CA SER A 75 -21.06 -4.40 4.47
C SER A 75 -22.54 -4.09 4.75
N GLU A 76 -23.41 -4.68 3.92
CA GLU A 76 -24.86 -4.60 4.11
C GLU A 76 -25.28 -5.12 5.50
N ASP A 77 -24.61 -6.17 6.00
CA ASP A 77 -24.85 -6.71 7.34
C ASP A 77 -24.62 -5.65 8.44
N ILE A 78 -23.50 -4.91 8.37
CA ILE A 78 -23.19 -3.85 9.34
C ILE A 78 -24.15 -2.68 9.18
N PHE A 79 -24.50 -2.31 7.95
CA PHE A 79 -25.47 -1.24 7.69
C PHE A 79 -26.85 -1.56 8.30
N ASN A 80 -27.31 -2.80 8.13
CA ASN A 80 -28.63 -3.22 8.62
C ASN A 80 -28.74 -3.26 10.14
N VAL A 81 -27.63 -3.38 10.89
CA VAL A 81 -27.64 -3.24 12.36
C VAL A 81 -28.18 -1.87 12.81
N PHE A 82 -27.88 -0.81 12.05
CA PHE A 82 -28.33 0.56 12.35
C PHE A 82 -29.62 0.94 11.61
N ARG A 83 -30.26 -0.01 10.91
CA ARG A 83 -31.44 0.23 10.09
C ARG A 83 -32.71 -0.06 10.88
N SER A 84 -33.24 0.98 11.51
CA SER A 84 -34.47 0.93 12.31
C SER A 84 -35.32 2.17 12.01
N PRO A 85 -36.66 2.12 12.18
CA PRO A 85 -37.49 3.32 12.17
C PRO A 85 -37.18 4.26 13.34
N GLU A 86 -36.59 3.77 14.43
CA GLU A 86 -36.29 4.55 15.61
C GLU A 86 -34.93 5.26 15.49
N LYS A 87 -34.93 6.57 15.76
CA LYS A 87 -33.71 7.39 15.67
C LYS A 87 -32.61 6.94 16.62
N VAL A 88 -32.96 6.36 17.77
CA VAL A 88 -32.01 5.93 18.80
C VAL A 88 -31.13 4.76 18.35
N ASP A 89 -31.56 4.02 17.35
CA ASP A 89 -30.85 2.87 16.80
C ASP A 89 -29.95 3.25 15.60
N ALA A 90 -30.08 4.49 15.10
CA ALA A 90 -29.29 4.97 13.98
C ALA A 90 -27.86 5.33 14.40
N LEU A 91 -26.92 5.32 13.44
CA LEU A 91 -25.58 5.84 13.64
C LEU A 91 -25.61 7.38 13.74
N LEU A 92 -25.70 7.91 14.95
CA LEU A 92 -25.75 9.35 15.23
C LEU A 92 -24.37 10.01 15.16
N HIS A 93 -23.72 9.91 14.00
CA HIS A 93 -22.42 10.51 13.72
C HIS A 93 -22.48 11.32 12.42
N GLY A 94 -21.93 12.53 12.44
CA GLY A 94 -21.89 13.39 11.26
C GLY A 94 -21.10 14.67 11.50
N HIS A 95 -20.64 15.27 10.40
CA HIS A 95 -19.95 16.55 10.40
C HIS A 95 -20.67 17.50 9.46
N SER A 96 -20.50 18.81 9.64
CA SER A 96 -21.17 19.83 8.80
C SER A 96 -20.86 19.71 7.31
N TYR A 97 -19.72 19.10 6.95
CA TYR A 97 -19.29 18.86 5.56
C TYR A 97 -19.45 17.42 5.09
N THR A 98 -20.15 16.55 5.84
CA THR A 98 -20.47 15.20 5.38
C THR A 98 -21.24 15.28 4.06
N ALA A 99 -20.78 14.54 3.04
CA ALA A 99 -21.32 14.56 1.68
C ALA A 99 -21.33 15.97 1.01
N HIS A 100 -20.28 16.76 1.26
CA HIS A 100 -20.14 18.08 0.62
C HIS A 100 -20.15 17.99 -0.92
N PRO A 101 -21.09 18.67 -1.63
CA PRO A 101 -21.34 18.44 -3.06
C PRO A 101 -20.10 18.62 -3.96
N ILE A 102 -19.28 19.65 -3.71
CA ILE A 102 -18.06 19.90 -4.49
C ILE A 102 -17.05 18.78 -4.26
N GLY A 103 -16.91 18.31 -3.02
CA GLY A 103 -16.00 17.21 -2.68
C GLY A 103 -16.44 15.90 -3.33
N CYS A 104 -17.75 15.63 -3.31
CA CYS A 104 -18.33 14.48 -3.99
C CYS A 104 -18.09 14.53 -5.51
N GLN A 105 -18.30 15.67 -6.16
CA GLN A 105 -18.10 15.80 -7.60
C GLN A 105 -16.62 15.61 -8.00
N VAL A 106 -15.69 16.20 -7.23
CA VAL A 106 -14.25 15.98 -7.45
C VAL A 106 -13.90 14.50 -7.26
N GLY A 107 -14.40 13.85 -6.21
CA GLY A 107 -14.19 12.43 -5.96
C GLY A 107 -14.70 11.53 -7.10
N ILE A 108 -15.89 11.82 -7.62
CA ILE A 108 -16.48 11.12 -8.78
C ILE A 108 -15.59 11.26 -10.01
N GLU A 109 -15.17 12.48 -10.35
CA GLU A 109 -14.36 12.72 -11.55
C GLU A 109 -12.95 12.14 -11.43
N SER A 110 -12.33 12.20 -10.24
CA SER A 110 -11.05 11.54 -9.97
C SER A 110 -11.16 10.02 -10.12
N LEU A 111 -12.22 9.40 -9.58
CA LEU A 111 -12.45 7.97 -9.71
C LEU A 111 -12.66 7.56 -11.17
N LYS A 112 -13.51 8.29 -11.91
CA LYS A 112 -13.72 8.06 -13.35
C LYS A 112 -12.43 8.20 -14.13
N ALA A 113 -11.59 9.18 -13.79
CA ALA A 113 -10.29 9.35 -14.43
C ALA A 113 -9.38 8.15 -14.22
N MET A 114 -9.19 7.69 -12.97
CA MET A 114 -8.36 6.52 -12.67
C MET A 114 -8.90 5.24 -13.31
N GLN A 115 -10.22 5.01 -13.29
CA GLN A 115 -10.83 3.86 -13.97
C GLN A 115 -10.70 3.93 -15.50
N ARG A 116 -10.65 5.13 -16.10
CA ARG A 116 -10.34 5.28 -17.53
C ARG A 116 -8.88 4.95 -17.82
N MET A 117 -7.97 5.33 -16.93
CA MET A 117 -6.54 5.01 -17.06
C MET A 117 -6.31 3.50 -16.98
N ASP A 118 -6.92 2.83 -16.00
CA ASP A 118 -6.84 1.38 -15.85
C ASP A 118 -7.35 0.65 -17.10
N ARG A 119 -8.55 0.99 -17.58
CA ARG A 119 -9.13 0.40 -18.79
C ARG A 119 -8.33 0.63 -20.06
N ARG A 120 -7.54 1.70 -20.12
CA ARG A 120 -6.67 2.03 -21.26
C ARG A 120 -5.28 1.39 -21.16
N GLY A 121 -4.97 0.72 -20.05
CA GLY A 121 -3.64 0.16 -19.83
C GLY A 121 -2.57 1.23 -19.61
N GLU A 122 -2.91 2.40 -19.09
CA GLU A 122 -1.95 3.52 -18.89
C GLU A 122 -0.80 3.15 -17.93
N TRP A 123 -0.95 2.08 -17.14
CA TRP A 123 0.08 1.53 -16.24
C TRP A 123 0.68 0.21 -16.74
N ASP A 124 0.35 -0.26 -17.93
CA ASP A 124 0.88 -1.54 -18.44
C ASP A 124 2.39 -1.48 -18.64
N TRP A 125 2.93 -0.30 -18.98
CA TRP A 125 4.37 -0.07 -19.01
C TRP A 125 5.04 -0.35 -17.67
N ALA A 126 4.35 -0.11 -16.53
CA ALA A 126 4.87 -0.34 -15.18
C ALA A 126 4.79 -1.82 -14.79
N LYS A 127 3.66 -2.47 -15.12
CA LYS A 127 3.49 -3.92 -14.92
C LYS A 127 4.60 -4.72 -15.61
N ASN A 128 4.99 -4.28 -16.81
CA ASN A 128 5.99 -4.96 -17.63
C ASN A 128 7.47 -4.64 -17.28
N GLN A 129 7.77 -4.05 -16.11
CA GLN A 129 9.15 -3.70 -15.69
C GLN A 129 9.85 -4.78 -14.85
N GLY A 130 9.69 -6.04 -15.26
CA GLY A 130 10.34 -7.20 -14.62
C GLY A 130 9.56 -7.81 -13.45
N TRP A 131 8.41 -7.23 -13.06
CA TRP A 131 7.54 -7.77 -12.02
C TRP A 131 6.82 -9.05 -12.45
N VAL A 132 6.46 -9.12 -13.73
CA VAL A 132 5.82 -10.27 -14.36
C VAL A 132 6.90 -11.19 -14.93
N ALA A 133 7.48 -12.04 -14.07
CA ALA A 133 8.36 -13.12 -14.52
C ALA A 133 7.50 -14.31 -14.98
N GLY A 134 7.78 -14.81 -16.17
CA GLY A 134 6.98 -15.82 -16.89
C GLY A 134 6.29 -16.87 -16.02
N SER A 135 4.97 -16.72 -15.87
CA SER A 135 4.09 -17.84 -15.53
C SER A 135 4.19 -18.85 -16.67
N SER A 136 5.10 -19.80 -16.50
CA SER A 136 5.23 -20.97 -17.37
C SER A 136 3.93 -21.78 -17.24
N THR A 137 3.21 -21.83 -18.35
CA THR A 137 2.21 -22.83 -18.76
C THR A 137 1.88 -23.89 -17.73
N THR A 138 0.86 -23.67 -16.89
CA THR A 138 -0.25 -24.61 -16.63
C THR A 138 -1.27 -24.02 -15.65
N SER A 139 -2.54 -24.33 -15.90
CA SER A 139 -3.76 -24.01 -15.13
C SER A 139 -4.42 -22.64 -15.36
N SER A 140 -5.31 -22.67 -16.35
CA SER A 140 -6.56 -21.91 -16.41
C SER A 140 -7.29 -21.84 -15.06
N SER A 141 -7.97 -20.72 -14.84
CA SER A 141 -9.05 -20.47 -13.86
C SER A 141 -8.66 -20.08 -12.43
N SER A 142 -8.03 -18.92 -12.27
CA SER A 142 -8.46 -17.88 -11.31
C SER A 142 -7.73 -16.59 -11.68
N GLY A 143 -8.38 -15.43 -11.58
CA GLY A 143 -7.76 -14.12 -11.83
C GLY A 143 -6.67 -13.85 -10.79
N GLY A 144 -5.50 -14.48 -11.01
CA GLY A 144 -4.31 -14.38 -10.19
C GLY A 144 -3.82 -12.94 -10.22
N ASP A 145 -4.22 -12.24 -9.18
CA ASP A 145 -4.05 -10.83 -8.97
C ASP A 145 -2.53 -10.52 -8.94
N GLU A 146 -2.00 -10.03 -10.05
CA GLU A 146 -0.56 -9.88 -10.27
C GLU A 146 0.02 -8.74 -9.43
N VAL A 147 1.17 -8.97 -8.80
CA VAL A 147 1.87 -7.99 -7.97
C VAL A 147 2.81 -7.20 -8.86
N TRP A 148 2.70 -5.87 -8.83
CA TRP A 148 3.51 -5.00 -9.67
C TRP A 148 3.80 -3.66 -8.98
N SER A 149 4.75 -2.90 -9.53
CA SER A 149 5.07 -1.56 -9.07
C SER A 149 5.50 -0.66 -10.23
N VAL A 150 5.21 0.64 -10.13
CA VAL A 150 5.71 1.69 -11.04
C VAL A 150 7.23 1.79 -11.01
N TRP A 151 7.84 1.43 -9.89
CA TRP A 151 9.29 1.38 -9.71
C TRP A 151 9.83 0.10 -10.34
N PRO A 152 10.85 0.18 -11.23
CA PRO A 152 11.40 -1.00 -11.90
C PRO A 152 11.94 -2.04 -10.90
N LEU A 153 11.78 -3.33 -11.20
CA LEU A 153 12.37 -4.38 -10.36
C LEU A 153 13.89 -4.24 -10.27
N GLU A 154 14.55 -3.93 -11.40
CA GLU A 154 16.01 -3.68 -11.46
C GLU A 154 16.44 -2.57 -10.49
N LEU A 155 15.64 -1.52 -10.31
CA LEU A 155 15.93 -0.47 -9.33
C LEU A 155 15.96 -1.06 -7.92
N VAL A 156 14.90 -1.79 -7.53
CA VAL A 156 14.77 -2.40 -6.21
C VAL A 156 15.96 -3.32 -5.93
N GLU A 157 16.34 -4.15 -6.90
CA GLU A 157 17.51 -5.02 -6.76
C GLU A 157 18.83 -4.25 -6.71
N SER A 158 18.98 -3.17 -7.49
CA SER A 158 20.20 -2.35 -7.46
C SER A 158 20.40 -1.69 -6.10
N LEU A 159 19.31 -1.23 -5.47
CA LEU A 159 19.32 -0.61 -4.16
C LEU A 159 19.55 -1.65 -3.06
N SER A 160 18.96 -2.85 -3.16
CA SER A 160 19.15 -3.91 -2.17
C SER A 160 20.59 -4.38 -2.10
N ARG A 161 21.32 -4.35 -3.22
CA ARG A 161 22.76 -4.65 -3.30
C ARG A 161 23.67 -3.56 -2.72
N MET A 162 23.15 -2.39 -2.35
CA MET A 162 23.93 -1.32 -1.71
C MET A 162 24.08 -1.54 -0.20
N GLU A 163 24.59 -2.71 0.19
CA GLU A 163 24.60 -3.19 1.57
C GLU A 163 25.27 -2.25 2.57
N ARG A 164 26.18 -1.37 2.14
CA ARG A 164 26.82 -0.39 3.04
C ARG A 164 25.83 0.68 3.53
N ARG A 165 24.83 1.05 2.73
CA ARG A 165 23.94 2.20 2.98
C ARG A 165 22.46 1.82 3.09
N VAL A 166 22.05 0.73 2.46
CA VAL A 166 20.67 0.25 2.43
C VAL A 166 20.55 -0.97 3.33
N ALA A 167 19.63 -0.91 4.29
CA ALA A 167 19.25 -2.02 5.17
C ALA A 167 18.14 -2.88 4.55
N GLY A 168 17.27 -2.27 3.74
CA GLY A 168 16.17 -2.96 3.07
C GLY A 168 15.47 -2.05 2.07
N VAL A 169 14.79 -2.63 1.10
CA VAL A 169 14.02 -1.91 0.08
C VAL A 169 12.85 -2.76 -0.37
N TRP A 170 11.69 -2.14 -0.58
CA TRP A 170 10.54 -2.78 -1.18
C TRP A 170 9.73 -1.79 -1.99
N ALA A 171 9.00 -2.29 -2.99
CA ALA A 171 8.11 -1.49 -3.82
C ALA A 171 6.81 -2.23 -4.11
N LEU A 172 5.69 -1.51 -4.13
CA LEU A 172 4.37 -2.03 -4.46
C LEU A 172 3.48 -0.91 -5.00
N GLY A 173 2.83 -1.15 -6.14
CA GLY A 173 2.04 -0.14 -6.83
C GLY A 173 2.88 1.11 -7.06
N SER A 174 2.47 2.24 -6.48
CA SER A 174 3.17 3.52 -6.63
C SER A 174 4.15 3.84 -5.50
N VAL A 175 4.30 2.95 -4.50
CA VAL A 175 5.10 3.18 -3.30
C VAL A 175 6.46 2.47 -3.42
N LEU A 176 7.52 3.20 -3.10
CA LEU A 176 8.87 2.68 -2.86
C LEU A 176 9.31 3.13 -1.47
N ALA A 177 9.77 2.20 -0.65
CA ALA A 177 10.38 2.49 0.63
C ALA A 177 11.82 1.97 0.63
N VAL A 178 12.76 2.82 1.04
CA VAL A 178 14.17 2.47 1.20
C VAL A 178 14.56 2.70 2.65
N HIS A 179 14.92 1.62 3.34
CA HIS A 179 15.42 1.65 4.70
C HIS A 179 16.94 1.83 4.64
N LEU A 180 17.43 2.94 5.18
CA LEU A 180 18.87 3.22 5.25
C LEU A 180 19.45 2.60 6.51
N LYS A 181 20.73 2.22 6.44
CA LYS A 181 21.50 1.84 7.62
C LYS A 181 21.75 3.08 8.46
N ASP A 182 21.48 2.95 9.75
CA ASP A 182 21.84 3.94 10.74
C ASP A 182 22.98 3.38 11.58
N GLU A 183 24.14 4.03 11.51
CA GLU A 183 25.32 3.65 12.31
C GLU A 183 25.08 3.91 13.82
N ALA A 184 24.15 4.81 14.17
CA ALA A 184 23.81 5.13 15.56
C ALA A 184 22.65 4.28 16.12
N GLY A 185 21.99 3.46 15.30
CA GLY A 185 20.89 2.56 15.72
C GLY A 185 19.66 3.27 16.30
N ALA A 186 19.40 4.53 15.94
CA ALA A 186 18.38 5.37 16.54
C ALA A 186 16.95 5.11 16.02
N GLY A 187 16.79 4.27 14.97
CA GLY A 187 15.48 3.90 14.42
C GLY A 187 14.68 5.11 13.95
N TYR A 188 13.49 5.33 14.54
CA TYR A 188 12.61 6.46 14.20
C TYR A 188 13.20 7.85 14.50
N SER A 189 14.14 7.98 15.44
CA SER A 189 14.84 9.25 15.71
C SER A 189 16.11 9.42 14.88
N SER A 190 16.37 8.48 13.96
CA SER A 190 17.51 8.54 13.05
C SER A 190 17.42 9.69 12.08
N ASN A 191 18.57 10.33 11.84
CA ASN A 191 18.75 11.37 10.83
C ASN A 191 19.39 10.83 9.54
N ALA A 192 19.56 9.50 9.42
CA ALA A 192 20.26 8.87 8.29
C ALA A 192 19.65 9.23 6.92
N ALA A 193 18.33 9.41 6.86
CA ALA A 193 17.63 9.76 5.62
C ALA A 193 17.60 11.27 5.30
N LEU A 194 17.97 12.15 6.23
CA LEU A 194 17.93 13.60 6.00
C LEU A 194 18.93 14.04 4.93
N GLY A 195 20.12 13.44 4.90
CA GLY A 195 21.14 13.74 3.88
C GLY A 195 20.64 13.39 2.48
N LEU A 196 20.02 12.22 2.33
CA LEU A 196 19.42 11.77 1.08
C LEU A 196 18.26 12.68 0.66
N ARG A 197 17.34 13.01 1.58
CA ARG A 197 16.25 13.97 1.31
C ARG A 197 16.79 15.30 0.80
N GLY A 198 17.85 15.81 1.41
CA GLY A 198 18.52 17.05 1.00
C GLY A 198 19.12 16.95 -0.40
N ALA A 199 19.74 15.82 -0.75
CA ALA A 199 20.27 15.57 -2.09
C ALA A 199 19.16 15.54 -3.14
N LEU A 200 18.08 14.82 -2.85
CA LEU A 200 16.90 14.71 -3.72
C LEU A 200 16.18 16.07 -3.91
N ALA A 201 16.13 16.90 -2.87
CA ALA A 201 15.51 18.23 -2.93
C ALA A 201 16.32 19.26 -3.75
N ARG A 202 17.63 19.09 -3.86
CA ARG A 202 18.48 19.94 -4.73
C ARG A 202 18.15 19.74 -6.21
N GLY A 203 17.76 18.53 -6.59
CA GLY A 203 17.31 18.21 -7.94
C GLY A 203 18.40 18.30 -9.01
N GLU A 204 17.96 18.35 -10.26
CA GLU A 204 18.80 18.51 -11.45
C GLU A 204 18.44 19.82 -12.16
N ALA A 205 19.47 20.61 -12.52
CA ALA A 205 19.29 21.87 -13.24
C ALA A 205 18.91 21.67 -14.73
N GLY A 206 19.24 20.49 -15.29
CA GLY A 206 18.95 20.13 -16.67
C GLY A 206 17.90 19.04 -16.75
N GLY A 207 16.69 19.39 -17.18
CA GLY A 207 15.61 18.46 -17.49
C GLY A 207 14.90 18.87 -18.77
N SER A 208 14.18 17.94 -19.40
CA SER A 208 13.43 18.20 -20.64
C SER A 208 12.40 19.33 -20.50
N ASN A 209 11.93 19.59 -19.27
CA ASN A 209 10.96 20.63 -18.93
C ASN A 209 11.57 21.71 -18.01
N GLY A 210 12.90 21.85 -17.98
CA GLY A 210 13.61 22.74 -17.07
C GLY A 210 14.07 22.07 -15.76
N PRO A 211 14.48 22.87 -14.76
CA PRO A 211 14.99 22.35 -13.49
C PRO A 211 13.88 21.62 -12.72
N TRP A 212 14.23 20.50 -12.11
CA TRP A 212 13.28 19.65 -11.37
C TRP A 212 13.95 19.00 -10.16
N ASN A 213 13.17 18.63 -9.15
CA ASN A 213 13.65 18.00 -7.92
C ASN A 213 12.68 16.92 -7.41
N ILE A 214 13.09 16.21 -6.36
CA ILE A 214 12.27 15.18 -5.72
C ILE A 214 11.90 15.62 -4.31
N HIS A 215 10.62 15.92 -4.13
CA HIS A 215 10.05 16.14 -2.80
C HIS A 215 9.74 14.79 -2.15
N SER A 216 10.40 14.52 -1.03
CA SER A 216 10.25 13.28 -0.28
C SER A 216 10.03 13.57 1.21
N ARG A 217 9.33 12.64 1.87
CA ARG A 217 9.24 12.61 3.33
C ARG A 217 10.14 11.49 3.84
N VAL A 218 10.75 11.75 4.98
CA VAL A 218 11.56 10.78 5.71
C VAL A 218 10.90 10.52 7.05
N LEU A 219 11.06 9.31 7.55
CA LEU A 219 10.54 8.88 8.83
C LEU A 219 11.62 7.97 9.43
N GLY A 220 12.37 8.53 10.39
CA GLY A 220 13.62 7.95 10.87
C GLY A 220 14.63 7.68 9.76
N ASN A 221 15.08 6.44 9.68
CA ASN A 221 16.00 5.95 8.67
C ASN A 221 15.32 5.50 7.36
N VAL A 222 14.01 5.68 7.21
CA VAL A 222 13.27 5.28 6.01
C VAL A 222 12.93 6.50 5.15
N ILE A 223 13.21 6.40 3.85
CA ILE A 223 12.72 7.34 2.85
C ILE A 223 11.60 6.68 2.04
N TYR A 224 10.49 7.40 1.89
CA TYR A 224 9.36 6.96 1.07
C TYR A 224 9.25 7.83 -0.18
N LEU A 225 9.18 7.18 -1.34
CA LEU A 225 8.85 7.81 -2.60
C LEU A 225 7.52 7.27 -3.09
N MET A 226 6.60 8.18 -3.42
CA MET A 226 5.27 7.84 -3.89
C MET A 226 5.04 8.53 -5.22
N ALA A 227 4.96 7.75 -6.29
CA ALA A 227 4.58 8.28 -7.59
C ALA A 227 3.11 8.72 -7.56
N GLY A 228 2.76 9.72 -8.39
CA GLY A 228 1.37 10.04 -8.69
C GLY A 228 0.79 8.99 -9.64
N GLN A 229 -0.54 8.88 -9.67
CA GLN A 229 -1.22 7.98 -10.60
C GLN A 229 -0.99 8.37 -12.07
N THR A 230 -0.60 9.62 -12.33
CA THR A 230 -0.29 10.17 -13.65
C THR A 230 1.22 10.29 -13.93
N THR A 231 2.08 9.77 -13.04
CA THR A 231 3.54 9.79 -13.25
C THR A 231 3.89 8.93 -14.47
N THR A 232 4.72 9.48 -15.36
CA THR A 232 5.12 8.83 -16.61
C THR A 232 6.29 7.88 -16.41
N GLN A 233 6.46 6.93 -17.35
CA GLN A 233 7.62 6.04 -17.39
C GLN A 233 8.95 6.81 -17.39
N GLU A 234 9.04 7.88 -18.18
CA GLU A 234 10.22 8.73 -18.23
C GLU A 234 10.48 9.42 -16.88
N GLY A 235 9.42 9.92 -16.23
CA GLY A 235 9.51 10.48 -14.88
C GLY A 235 10.09 9.46 -13.89
N VAL A 236 9.55 8.24 -13.86
CA VAL A 236 10.11 7.18 -12.98
C VAL A 236 11.57 6.88 -13.31
N ARG A 237 11.94 6.80 -14.59
CA ARG A 237 13.33 6.53 -15.01
C ARG A 237 14.30 7.61 -14.49
N GLN A 238 13.91 8.87 -14.61
CA GLN A 238 14.69 10.01 -14.09
C GLN A 238 14.81 9.97 -12.56
N LEU A 239 13.69 9.74 -11.86
CA LEU A 239 13.66 9.59 -10.39
C LEU A 239 14.57 8.46 -9.91
N SER A 240 14.50 7.31 -10.60
CA SER A 240 15.29 6.11 -10.30
C SER A 240 16.79 6.39 -10.43
N LYS A 241 17.20 7.05 -11.51
CA LYS A 241 18.61 7.43 -11.74
C LYS A 241 19.12 8.38 -10.66
N MET A 242 18.36 9.41 -10.32
CA MET A 242 18.73 10.38 -9.28
C MET A 242 18.85 9.71 -7.90
N LEU A 243 17.93 8.79 -7.58
CA LEU A 243 17.97 8.04 -6.33
C LEU A 243 19.23 7.19 -6.20
N VAL A 244 19.55 6.40 -7.24
CA VAL A 244 20.77 5.57 -7.28
C VAL A 244 22.03 6.43 -7.16
N ASN A 245 22.10 7.55 -7.88
CA ASN A 245 23.24 8.46 -7.82
C ASN A 245 23.42 9.12 -6.45
N SER A 246 22.32 9.40 -5.76
CA SER A 246 22.36 10.02 -4.43
C SER A 246 22.74 9.05 -3.32
N LEU A 247 22.64 7.73 -3.58
CA LEU A 247 22.94 6.67 -2.62
C LEU A 247 24.35 6.08 -2.78
N ARG A 248 24.93 6.13 -4.00
CA ARG A 248 26.34 5.82 -4.27
C ARG A 248 27.27 6.68 -3.41
#